data_AF-A0A068F598-F1
#
_entry.id   AF-A0A068F598-F1
#
_cell.length_a   1.000
_cell.length_b   1.000
_cell.length_c   1.000
_cell.angle_alpha   90.00
_cell.angle_beta   90.00
_cell.angle_gamma   90.00
#
_symmetry.space_group_name_H-M   'P 1'
#
loop_
_entity.id
_entity.type
_entity.pdbx_description
1 polymer ?
#
loop_
_entity_poly.entity_id
_entity_poly.type
_entity_poly.pdbx_seq_one_letter_code
_entity_poly.pdbx_strand_id
1 'polypeptide(L)'
;MEQRVYCSTILLILYISISLVEGELSSISENSSSGKLSVGHRAAVKCAEYSKLAKTENNECNSNILDPSNYKNRKWNYTAKVGEFPHMVILSEKEDGYRCAGTLVSERFVLSVAQCAKLFMDNATVWARIGVVERYQPNKPQAVAIKIRRSFIHPNFTADPLANDVSLLELERECQFDDLKRPACLNTETDVSNSSLFVSGYGIKHTLIERASPVLLKTRIELKNKINSTTLEEIPDGPMFLAAGSVQGMKAPCVGDAGAPLAMAANCNHKVVGLASSGRIGSEVLCARYPSDYARVSNYIEWIENIVWPNPTN
;
A
#
# COMPACT_ATOMS: atom_id res chain seq x y z
N MET A 1 40.18 -40.73 -18.33
CA MET A 1 39.63 -40.00 -19.49
C MET A 1 38.35 -39.24 -19.11
N GLU A 2 38.24 -38.75 -17.86
CA GLU A 2 36.99 -38.17 -17.31
C GLU A 2 37.12 -36.72 -16.81
N GLN A 3 38.34 -36.17 -16.66
CA GLN A 3 38.53 -34.78 -16.20
C GLN A 3 38.41 -33.72 -17.31
N ARG A 4 38.53 -34.09 -18.60
CA ARG A 4 38.39 -33.14 -19.72
C ARG A 4 36.95 -32.87 -20.13
N VAL A 5 36.00 -33.75 -19.79
CA VAL A 5 34.59 -33.58 -20.17
C VAL A 5 33.90 -32.54 -19.26
N TYR A 6 34.22 -32.54 -17.96
CA TYR A 6 33.60 -31.63 -16.98
C TYR A 6 33.91 -30.14 -17.21
N CYS A 7 35.10 -29.80 -17.70
CA CYS A 7 35.49 -28.40 -17.92
C CYS A 7 34.73 -27.78 -19.11
N SER A 8 34.46 -28.56 -20.16
CA SER A 8 33.70 -28.11 -21.32
C SER A 8 32.20 -27.96 -21.04
N THR A 9 31.59 -28.83 -20.22
CA THR A 9 30.17 -28.68 -19.84
C THR A 9 29.94 -27.47 -18.94
N ILE A 10 30.86 -27.18 -18.01
CA ILE A 10 30.74 -26.00 -17.14
C ILE A 10 30.90 -24.70 -17.94
N LEU A 11 31.84 -24.65 -18.91
CA LEU A 11 31.97 -23.50 -19.80
C LEU A 11 30.71 -23.29 -20.68
N LEU A 12 30.11 -24.37 -21.19
CA LEU A 12 28.90 -24.28 -22.00
C LEU A 12 27.70 -23.76 -21.19
N ILE A 13 27.55 -24.22 -19.95
CA ILE A 13 26.47 -23.77 -19.05
C ILE A 13 26.65 -22.30 -18.68
N LEU A 14 27.88 -21.85 -18.38
CA LEU A 14 28.16 -20.43 -18.13
C LEU A 14 27.88 -19.57 -19.37
N TYR A 15 28.25 -20.02 -20.57
CA TYR A 15 27.99 -19.29 -21.81
C TYR A 15 26.49 -19.18 -22.11
N ILE A 16 25.72 -20.26 -21.93
CA ILE A 16 24.26 -20.26 -22.11
C ILE A 16 23.59 -19.36 -21.06
N SER A 17 24.11 -19.32 -19.82
CA SER A 17 23.58 -18.46 -18.76
C SER A 17 23.81 -16.98 -19.06
N ILE A 18 24.99 -16.62 -19.59
CA ILE A 18 25.33 -15.26 -20.01
C ILE A 18 24.48 -14.84 -21.22
N SER A 19 24.31 -15.72 -22.23
CA SER A 19 23.48 -15.43 -23.40
C SER A 19 21.98 -15.33 -23.08
N LEU A 20 21.47 -16.02 -22.05
CA LEU A 20 20.09 -15.85 -21.57
C LEU A 20 19.90 -14.52 -20.83
N VAL A 21 20.88 -14.09 -20.04
CA VAL A 21 20.87 -12.77 -19.37
C VAL A 21 20.99 -11.63 -20.38
N GLU A 22 21.83 -11.78 -21.41
CA GLU A 22 21.94 -10.82 -22.52
C GLU A 22 20.68 -10.84 -23.43
N GLY A 23 20.00 -11.98 -23.55
CA GLY A 23 18.70 -12.11 -24.22
C GLY A 23 17.56 -11.40 -23.49
N GLU A 24 17.51 -11.50 -22.15
CA GLU A 24 16.56 -10.75 -21.33
C GLU A 24 16.87 -9.25 -21.30
N LEU A 25 18.15 -8.84 -21.33
CA LEU A 25 18.55 -7.43 -21.41
C LEU A 25 18.36 -6.81 -22.80
N SER A 26 18.52 -7.57 -23.89
CA SER A 26 18.34 -7.06 -25.26
C SER A 26 16.87 -6.84 -25.62
N SER A 27 15.95 -7.63 -25.05
CA SER A 27 14.50 -7.38 -25.17
C SER A 27 14.01 -6.10 -24.48
N ILE A 28 14.86 -5.44 -23.68
CA ILE A 28 14.58 -4.16 -23.01
C ILE A 28 15.10 -2.95 -23.83
N SER A 29 15.85 -3.16 -24.92
CA SER A 29 16.58 -2.06 -25.58
C SER A 29 16.07 -1.59 -26.95
N GLU A 30 15.04 -2.23 -27.53
CA GLU A 30 14.54 -1.84 -28.86
C GLU A 30 13.07 -1.42 -28.84
N ASN A 31 12.78 -0.31 -28.15
CA ASN A 31 11.79 0.69 -28.59
C ASN A 31 11.71 1.84 -27.58
N SER A 32 12.49 2.91 -27.81
CA SER A 32 11.99 4.27 -27.57
C SER A 32 12.99 5.31 -28.07
N SER A 33 12.77 5.78 -29.29
CA SER A 33 13.13 7.13 -29.72
C SER A 33 12.25 8.16 -28.98
N SER A 34 12.43 8.26 -27.66
CA SER A 34 12.09 9.36 -26.75
C SER A 34 12.53 8.91 -25.35
N GLY A 35 13.40 9.64 -24.65
CA GLY A 35 13.99 9.21 -23.37
C GLY A 35 13.02 9.14 -22.17
N LYS A 36 11.73 8.79 -22.36
CA LYS A 36 10.73 8.68 -21.29
C LYS A 36 10.76 7.26 -20.71
N LEU A 37 11.14 7.15 -19.44
CA LEU A 37 11.02 5.90 -18.66
C LEU A 37 9.57 5.39 -18.70
N SER A 38 9.39 4.06 -18.75
CA SER A 38 8.06 3.45 -18.68
C SER A 38 7.38 3.77 -17.36
N VAL A 39 6.05 3.96 -17.39
CA VAL A 39 5.23 4.16 -16.17
C VAL A 39 5.47 2.99 -15.21
N GLY A 40 5.74 3.31 -13.94
CA GLY A 40 6.00 2.33 -12.89
C GLY A 40 7.47 1.93 -12.74
N HIS A 41 8.35 2.37 -13.64
CA HIS A 41 9.79 2.09 -13.52
C HIS A 41 10.38 2.67 -12.23
N ARG A 42 10.07 3.93 -11.90
CA ARG A 42 10.62 4.60 -10.71
C ARG A 42 10.08 3.96 -9.42
N ALA A 43 8.79 3.62 -9.41
CA ALA A 43 8.14 2.90 -8.33
C ALA A 43 8.79 1.51 -8.11
N ALA A 44 9.12 0.79 -9.19
CA ALA A 44 9.80 -0.50 -9.11
C ALA A 44 11.23 -0.38 -8.57
N VAL A 45 12.01 0.58 -9.06
CA VAL A 45 13.36 0.86 -8.56
C VAL A 45 13.33 1.18 -7.07
N LYS A 46 12.42 2.08 -6.65
CA LYS A 46 12.28 2.48 -5.25
C LYS A 46 11.77 1.34 -4.37
N CYS A 47 10.84 0.53 -4.86
CA CYS A 47 10.42 -0.69 -4.17
C CYS A 47 11.62 -1.62 -3.90
N ALA A 48 12.50 -1.84 -4.88
CA ALA A 48 13.68 -2.69 -4.71
C ALA A 48 14.67 -2.11 -3.67
N GLU A 49 14.84 -0.78 -3.61
CA GLU A 49 15.62 -0.11 -2.56
C GLU A 49 14.99 -0.33 -1.18
N TYR A 50 13.68 -0.06 -1.02
CA TYR A 50 12.99 -0.20 0.27
C TYR A 50 12.90 -1.65 0.75
N SER A 51 12.79 -2.61 -0.17
CA SER A 51 12.81 -4.04 0.14
C SER A 51 14.15 -4.51 0.70
N LYS A 52 15.28 -3.89 0.32
CA LYS A 52 16.61 -4.23 0.88
C LYS A 52 16.70 -3.86 2.35
N LEU A 53 16.04 -2.79 2.79
CA LEU A 53 15.98 -2.36 4.19
C LEU A 53 15.29 -3.38 5.10
N ALA A 54 14.54 -4.32 4.53
CA ALA A 54 13.81 -5.36 5.25
C ALA A 54 14.58 -6.67 5.41
N LYS A 55 15.73 -6.79 4.75
CA LYS A 55 16.52 -8.02 4.71
C LYS A 55 17.52 -8.05 5.85
N THR A 56 17.73 -9.24 6.40
CA THR A 56 18.81 -9.51 7.35
C THR A 56 20.15 -9.59 6.63
N GLU A 57 21.25 -9.67 7.38
CA GLU A 57 22.60 -9.90 6.84
C GLU A 57 22.69 -11.17 5.97
N ASN A 58 21.84 -12.16 6.23
CA ASN A 58 21.74 -13.40 5.46
C ASN A 58 20.79 -13.31 4.25
N ASN A 59 20.35 -12.12 3.85
CA ASN A 59 19.40 -11.88 2.76
C ASN A 59 17.99 -12.45 2.98
N GLU A 60 17.63 -12.84 4.20
CA GLU A 60 16.29 -13.31 4.55
C GLU A 60 15.36 -12.13 4.89
N CYS A 61 14.07 -12.24 4.56
CA CYS A 61 13.10 -11.23 4.99
C CYS A 61 12.94 -11.26 6.52
N ASN A 62 12.87 -10.10 7.16
CA ASN A 62 12.47 -10.03 8.56
C ASN A 62 11.11 -10.72 8.76
N SER A 63 11.02 -11.62 9.74
CA SER A 63 9.90 -12.55 9.98
C SER A 63 8.54 -11.91 10.28
N ASN A 64 8.47 -10.58 10.33
CA ASN A 64 7.26 -9.83 10.63
C ASN A 64 6.38 -9.52 9.41
N ILE A 65 6.78 -9.91 8.20
CA ILE A 65 6.00 -9.62 6.99
C ILE A 65 4.93 -10.70 6.81
N LEU A 66 3.67 -10.25 6.77
CA LEU A 66 2.52 -11.14 6.66
C LEU A 66 2.24 -11.54 5.22
N ASP A 67 2.33 -12.83 4.93
CA ASP A 67 1.59 -13.41 3.82
C ASP A 67 0.30 -14.07 4.35
N PRO A 68 -0.91 -13.54 4.04
CA PRO A 68 -2.17 -14.13 4.45
C PRO A 68 -2.36 -15.59 3.99
N SER A 69 -1.68 -16.01 2.93
CA SER A 69 -1.72 -17.38 2.42
C SER A 69 -1.22 -18.40 3.45
N ASN A 70 -0.27 -18.00 4.31
CA ASN A 70 0.29 -18.82 5.38
C ASN A 70 -0.67 -19.07 6.55
N TYR A 71 -1.84 -18.39 6.56
CA TYR A 71 -2.81 -18.47 7.65
C TYR A 71 -4.11 -19.18 7.25
N LYS A 72 -4.19 -19.78 6.04
CA LYS A 72 -5.40 -20.47 5.54
C LYS A 72 -6.03 -21.45 6.54
N ASN A 73 -5.21 -22.12 7.35
CA ASN A 73 -5.64 -23.16 8.31
C ASN A 73 -5.45 -22.77 9.79
N ARG A 74 -5.11 -21.50 10.10
CA ARG A 74 -4.84 -21.05 11.48
C ARG A 74 -5.87 -20.02 11.93
N LYS A 75 -6.07 -19.93 13.24
CA LYS A 75 -6.85 -18.84 13.84
C LYS A 75 -6.21 -17.49 13.47
N TRP A 76 -6.94 -16.66 12.72
CA TRP A 76 -6.46 -15.35 12.29
C TRP A 76 -6.33 -14.39 13.47
N ASN A 77 -5.15 -13.80 13.66
CA ASN A 77 -4.95 -12.73 14.64
C ASN A 77 -5.27 -11.39 13.99
N TYR A 78 -6.26 -10.68 14.52
CA TYR A 78 -6.72 -9.40 13.98
C TYR A 78 -5.93 -8.21 14.51
N THR A 79 -5.15 -8.38 15.58
CA THR A 79 -4.28 -7.32 16.10
C THR A 79 -2.95 -7.38 15.37
N ALA A 80 -2.46 -6.22 14.94
CA ALA A 80 -1.15 -6.10 14.32
C ALA A 80 -0.02 -6.20 15.36
N LYS A 81 1.11 -6.77 14.97
CA LYS A 81 2.34 -6.76 15.76
C LYS A 81 3.11 -5.46 15.52
N VAL A 82 3.98 -5.12 16.46
CA VAL A 82 4.97 -4.04 16.27
C VAL A 82 5.86 -4.35 15.07
N GLY A 83 6.02 -3.37 14.18
CA GLY A 83 6.83 -3.51 12.95
C GLY A 83 6.17 -4.30 11.82
N GLU A 84 4.94 -4.78 12.00
CA GLU A 84 4.26 -5.59 10.99
C GLU A 84 3.83 -4.78 9.77
N PHE A 85 3.40 -3.52 9.97
CA PHE A 85 3.03 -2.61 8.89
C PHE A 85 3.80 -1.30 9.01
N PRO A 86 5.10 -1.30 8.67
CA PRO A 86 5.99 -0.15 8.90
C PRO A 86 5.66 1.06 8.01
N HIS A 87 4.78 0.87 7.02
CA HIS A 87 4.28 1.92 6.14
C HIS A 87 2.99 2.56 6.67
N MET A 88 2.36 2.04 7.72
CA MET A 88 1.10 2.60 8.22
C MET A 88 1.30 3.99 8.82
N VAL A 89 0.43 4.91 8.42
CA VAL A 89 0.43 6.30 8.88
C VAL A 89 -0.92 6.64 9.48
N ILE A 90 -0.90 7.24 10.68
CA ILE A 90 -2.06 7.91 11.28
C ILE A 90 -2.03 9.37 10.86
N LEU A 91 -3.16 9.88 10.35
CA LEU A 91 -3.36 11.29 10.03
C LEU A 91 -4.36 11.92 11.01
N SER A 92 -3.95 12.99 11.70
CA SER A 92 -4.84 13.71 12.61
C SER A 92 -4.37 15.14 12.89
N GLU A 93 -5.33 16.01 13.23
CA GLU A 93 -5.07 17.38 13.69
C GLU A 93 -4.45 17.42 15.09
N LYS A 94 -4.67 16.38 15.89
CA LYS A 94 -4.11 16.22 17.24
C LYS A 94 -3.03 15.15 17.23
N GLU A 95 -1.97 15.35 18.01
CA GLU A 95 -0.88 14.37 18.12
C GLU A 95 -1.37 13.01 18.63
N ASP A 96 -2.40 12.91 19.47
CA ASP A 96 -2.97 11.65 19.97
C ASP A 96 -4.25 11.20 19.23
N GLY A 97 -4.65 11.93 18.18
CA GLY A 97 -5.87 11.71 17.44
C GLY A 97 -5.74 10.66 16.33
N TYR A 98 -6.88 10.34 15.70
CA TYR A 98 -6.97 9.50 14.51
C TYR A 98 -8.17 9.97 13.68
N ARG A 99 -7.91 10.47 12.47
CA ARG A 99 -8.98 10.93 11.55
C ARG A 99 -8.98 10.14 10.25
N CYS A 100 -7.81 9.91 9.68
CA CYS A 100 -7.62 9.07 8.50
C CYS A 100 -6.36 8.21 8.62
N ALA A 101 -6.26 7.22 7.76
CA ALA A 101 -5.05 6.46 7.53
C ALA A 101 -4.29 6.97 6.30
N GLY A 102 -3.02 6.57 6.21
CA GLY A 102 -2.19 6.76 5.04
C GLY A 102 -1.10 5.69 4.97
N THR A 103 -0.34 5.74 3.89
CA THR A 103 0.76 4.83 3.59
C THR A 103 2.01 5.63 3.32
N LEU A 104 3.09 5.40 4.07
CA LEU A 104 4.41 5.93 3.73
C LEU A 104 4.87 5.31 2.41
N VAL A 105 5.16 6.15 1.42
CA VAL A 105 5.58 5.71 0.07
C VAL A 105 6.98 6.22 -0.30
N SER A 106 7.49 7.21 0.43
CA SER A 106 8.90 7.61 0.39
C SER A 106 9.31 8.27 1.70
N GLU A 107 10.53 8.79 1.76
CA GLU A 107 11.11 9.52 2.88
C GLU A 107 10.27 10.75 3.23
N ARG A 108 9.60 11.35 2.23
CA ARG A 108 8.90 12.63 2.38
C ARG A 108 7.43 12.57 1.98
N PHE A 109 6.91 11.44 1.47
CA PHE A 109 5.54 11.36 0.98
C PHE A 109 4.73 10.25 1.63
N VAL A 110 3.49 10.62 1.98
CA VAL A 110 2.43 9.71 2.41
C VAL A 110 1.34 9.69 1.35
N LEU A 111 0.95 8.50 0.91
CA LEU A 111 -0.19 8.25 0.04
C LEU A 111 -1.46 8.08 0.89
N SER A 112 -2.53 8.76 0.53
CA SER A 112 -3.83 8.69 1.19
C SER A 112 -4.95 8.97 0.16
N VAL A 113 -6.17 9.22 0.64
CA VAL A 113 -7.32 9.58 -0.20
C VAL A 113 -7.58 11.09 -0.19
N ALA A 114 -8.21 11.62 -1.24
CA ALA A 114 -8.45 13.05 -1.41
C ALA A 114 -9.48 13.60 -0.41
N GLN A 115 -10.49 12.82 -0.02
CA GLN A 115 -11.42 13.24 1.03
C GLN A 115 -10.74 13.48 2.39
N CYS A 116 -9.63 12.78 2.66
CA CYS A 116 -8.77 13.02 3.83
C CYS A 116 -7.80 14.18 3.61
N ALA A 117 -7.52 14.56 2.37
CA ALA A 117 -6.74 15.76 2.07
C ALA A 117 -7.53 17.07 2.29
N LYS A 118 -8.83 16.99 2.57
CA LYS A 118 -9.62 18.18 2.97
C LYS A 118 -9.26 18.72 4.35
N LEU A 119 -8.66 17.88 5.21
CA LEU A 119 -8.15 18.27 6.53
C LEU A 119 -7.16 19.44 6.49
N PHE A 120 -6.51 19.62 5.34
CA PHE A 120 -5.43 20.57 5.16
C PHE A 120 -5.91 21.89 4.54
N MET A 121 -7.20 22.04 4.24
CA MET A 121 -7.75 23.25 3.60
C MET A 121 -8.03 24.41 4.58
N ASP A 122 -8.21 24.13 5.87
CA ASP A 122 -8.61 25.13 6.87
C ASP A 122 -7.43 25.70 7.69
N ASN A 123 -6.21 25.70 7.14
CA ASN A 123 -4.96 26.01 7.87
C ASN A 123 -4.71 25.14 9.11
N ALA A 124 -5.40 24.01 9.23
CA ALA A 124 -5.22 23.11 10.35
C ALA A 124 -3.83 22.47 10.30
N THR A 125 -3.15 22.43 11.45
CA THR A 125 -1.93 21.63 11.59
C THR A 125 -2.33 20.17 11.64
N VAL A 126 -1.84 19.37 10.70
CA VAL A 126 -2.09 17.94 10.65
C VAL A 126 -0.77 17.18 10.76
N TRP A 127 -0.79 16.14 11.56
CA TRP A 127 0.34 15.28 11.87
C TRP A 127 0.22 13.93 11.17
N ALA A 128 1.31 13.49 10.57
CA ALA A 128 1.54 12.11 10.18
C ALA A 128 2.31 11.40 11.29
N ARG A 129 1.70 10.37 11.87
CA ARG A 129 2.32 9.50 12.87
C ARG A 129 2.66 8.14 12.29
N ILE A 130 3.91 7.73 12.44
CA ILE A 130 4.50 6.56 11.76
C ILE A 130 5.23 5.70 12.80
N GLY A 131 5.21 4.38 12.64
CA GLY A 131 5.80 3.43 13.59
C GLY A 131 4.96 3.22 14.85
N VAL A 132 3.65 3.46 14.77
CA VAL A 132 2.70 3.33 15.87
C VAL A 132 1.92 2.03 15.72
N VAL A 133 1.76 1.26 16.80
CA VAL A 133 0.74 0.21 16.90
C VAL A 133 -0.35 0.60 17.89
N GLU A 134 -0.01 1.29 18.98
CA GLU A 134 -0.95 1.78 19.97
C GLU A 134 -1.16 3.29 19.83
N ARG A 135 -2.35 3.72 19.38
CA ARG A 135 -2.55 5.12 18.95
C ARG A 135 -2.50 6.15 20.08
N TYR A 136 -2.81 5.75 21.32
CA TYR A 136 -2.78 6.62 22.49
C TYR A 136 -1.39 6.75 23.14
N GLN A 137 -0.36 6.12 22.56
CA GLN A 137 1.01 6.20 23.07
C GLN A 137 1.94 6.90 22.06
N PRO A 138 1.75 8.22 21.78
CA PRO A 138 2.53 8.95 20.78
C PRO A 138 4.02 9.04 21.11
N ASN A 139 4.38 8.99 22.40
CA ASN A 139 5.75 9.21 22.89
C ASN A 139 6.58 7.93 23.02
N LYS A 140 6.19 6.83 22.36
CA LYS A 140 7.06 5.66 22.27
C LYS A 140 8.32 6.08 21.49
N PRO A 141 9.55 5.74 21.95
CA PRO A 141 10.79 6.16 21.28
C PRO A 141 10.88 5.79 19.79
N GLN A 142 10.05 4.84 19.38
CA GLN A 142 10.06 4.18 18.08
C GLN A 142 9.07 4.80 17.08
N ALA A 143 8.15 5.66 17.57
CA ALA A 143 7.18 6.38 16.75
C ALA A 143 7.67 7.80 16.45
N VAL A 144 7.30 8.34 15.29
CA VAL A 144 7.55 9.74 14.94
C VAL A 144 6.25 10.44 14.59
N ALA A 145 6.13 11.71 14.99
CA ALA A 145 5.11 12.63 14.52
C ALA A 145 5.78 13.70 13.65
N ILE A 146 5.32 13.85 12.41
CA ILE A 146 5.83 14.81 11.44
C ILE A 146 4.64 15.60 10.87
N LYS A 147 4.73 16.92 10.83
CA LYS A 147 3.68 17.74 10.23
C LYS A 147 3.61 17.50 8.73
N ILE A 148 2.41 17.60 8.19
CA ILE A 148 2.22 17.69 6.74
C ILE A 148 2.46 19.14 6.31
N ARG A 149 3.36 19.31 5.33
CA ARG A 149 3.69 20.59 4.72
C ARG A 149 2.63 21.06 3.74
N ARG A 150 2.16 20.14 2.88
CA ARG A 150 1.13 20.39 1.87
C ARG A 150 0.52 19.08 1.36
N SER A 151 -0.63 19.18 0.72
CA SER A 151 -1.31 18.08 0.06
C SER A 151 -1.38 18.28 -1.45
N PHE A 152 -1.37 17.17 -2.19
CA PHE A 152 -1.60 17.10 -3.63
C PHE A 152 -2.82 16.21 -3.84
N ILE A 153 -3.95 16.83 -4.21
CA ILE A 153 -5.16 16.10 -4.57
C ILE A 153 -5.07 15.77 -6.06
N HIS A 154 -5.47 14.54 -6.44
CA HIS A 154 -5.52 14.19 -7.84
C HIS A 154 -6.42 15.16 -8.62
N PRO A 155 -5.98 15.71 -9.77
CA PRO A 155 -6.69 16.80 -10.45
C PRO A 155 -8.10 16.42 -10.91
N ASN A 156 -8.34 15.13 -11.16
CA ASN A 156 -9.66 14.61 -11.58
C ASN A 156 -10.52 14.12 -10.40
N PHE A 157 -10.16 14.45 -9.15
CA PHE A 157 -10.97 14.08 -7.99
C PHE A 157 -12.34 14.78 -8.02
N THR A 158 -13.40 14.02 -7.80
CA THR A 158 -14.76 14.55 -7.64
C THR A 158 -15.33 14.09 -6.31
N ALA A 159 -15.85 15.01 -5.48
CA ALA A 159 -16.34 14.69 -4.14
C ALA A 159 -17.61 13.82 -4.11
N ASP A 160 -18.37 13.79 -5.21
CA ASP A 160 -19.55 12.96 -5.41
C ASP A 160 -19.48 12.48 -6.87
N PRO A 161 -19.16 11.21 -7.16
CA PRO A 161 -19.27 10.01 -6.31
C PRO A 161 -17.94 9.53 -5.67
N LEU A 162 -17.03 10.42 -5.27
CA LEU A 162 -15.65 10.08 -4.82
C LEU A 162 -14.79 9.39 -5.90
N ALA A 163 -14.97 9.76 -7.18
CA ALA A 163 -14.08 9.31 -8.24
C ALA A 163 -12.67 9.92 -8.09
N ASN A 164 -11.64 9.14 -8.44
CA ASN A 164 -10.23 9.52 -8.33
C ASN A 164 -9.83 9.98 -6.92
N ASP A 165 -10.35 9.33 -5.88
CA ASP A 165 -10.11 9.65 -4.48
C ASP A 165 -8.72 9.22 -4.01
N VAL A 166 -7.68 9.92 -4.49
CA VAL A 166 -6.28 9.71 -4.14
C VAL A 166 -5.59 11.05 -3.88
N SER A 167 -4.71 11.07 -2.89
CA SER A 167 -3.89 12.23 -2.55
C SER A 167 -2.48 11.82 -2.11
N LEU A 168 -1.54 12.75 -2.28
CA LEU A 168 -0.20 12.67 -1.72
C LEU A 168 -0.04 13.79 -0.69
N LEU A 169 0.59 13.48 0.43
CA LEU A 169 0.85 14.40 1.52
C LEU A 169 2.36 14.51 1.70
N GLU A 170 2.91 15.72 1.52
CA GLU A 170 4.33 15.97 1.72
C GLU A 170 4.60 16.22 3.22
N LEU A 171 5.52 15.46 3.78
CA LEU A 171 6.04 15.65 5.14
C LEU A 171 6.92 16.90 5.20
N GLU A 172 6.85 17.64 6.31
CA GLU A 172 7.68 18.83 6.54
C GLU A 172 9.19 18.51 6.54
N ARG A 173 9.53 17.31 7.03
CA ARG A 173 10.88 16.74 7.03
C ARG A 173 10.85 15.27 6.65
N GLU A 174 12.00 14.75 6.27
CA GLU A 174 12.15 13.33 5.95
C GLU A 174 11.92 12.44 7.18
N CYS A 175 11.22 11.33 6.95
CA CYS A 175 11.07 10.22 7.86
C CYS A 175 12.32 9.34 7.75
N GLN A 176 13.06 9.23 8.86
CA GLN A 176 14.20 8.31 8.94
C GLN A 176 13.68 6.87 9.05
N PHE A 177 14.15 6.02 8.15
CA PHE A 177 13.69 4.65 8.08
C PHE A 177 14.38 3.74 9.11
N ASP A 178 13.62 2.79 9.61
CA ASP A 178 14.08 1.68 10.45
C ASP A 178 13.08 0.53 10.36
N ASP A 179 13.22 -0.52 11.18
CA ASP A 179 12.31 -1.68 11.16
C ASP A 179 10.82 -1.34 11.33
N LEU A 180 10.50 -0.18 11.89
CA LEU A 180 9.12 0.26 12.18
C LEU A 180 8.60 1.33 11.24
N LYS A 181 9.48 1.93 10.43
CA LYS A 181 9.18 3.04 9.53
C LYS A 181 9.83 2.74 8.18
N ARG A 182 9.08 2.16 7.26
CA ARG A 182 9.58 1.83 5.91
C ARG A 182 8.48 2.06 4.89
N PRO A 183 8.81 2.59 3.70
CA PRO A 183 7.82 2.76 2.68
C PRO A 183 7.31 1.43 2.13
N ALA A 184 6.04 1.42 1.75
CA ALA A 184 5.48 0.32 0.97
C ALA A 184 5.85 0.46 -0.51
N CYS A 185 5.87 -0.66 -1.20
CA CYS A 185 5.89 -0.69 -2.66
C CYS A 185 4.51 -0.30 -3.22
N LEU A 186 4.49 0.24 -4.43
CA LEU A 186 3.26 0.52 -5.16
C LEU A 186 2.99 -0.57 -6.20
N ASN A 187 1.74 -1.00 -6.31
CA ASN A 187 1.36 -1.96 -7.32
C ASN A 187 1.18 -1.29 -8.68
N THR A 188 1.91 -1.80 -9.68
CA THR A 188 1.83 -1.36 -11.08
C THR A 188 0.96 -2.27 -11.95
N GLU A 189 0.58 -3.45 -11.43
CA GLU A 189 -0.21 -4.43 -12.15
C GLU A 189 -1.71 -4.10 -12.07
N THR A 190 -2.45 -4.34 -13.16
CA THR A 190 -3.90 -4.10 -13.19
C THR A 190 -4.68 -5.27 -12.59
N ASP A 191 -4.26 -6.50 -12.87
CA ASP A 191 -4.87 -7.72 -12.33
C ASP A 191 -4.19 -8.14 -11.02
N VAL A 192 -4.97 -8.18 -9.94
CA VAL A 192 -4.56 -8.68 -8.62
C VAL A 192 -5.55 -9.72 -8.08
N SER A 193 -6.31 -10.37 -8.98
CA SER A 193 -7.41 -11.28 -8.62
C SER A 193 -6.94 -12.53 -7.86
N ASN A 194 -5.72 -12.98 -8.13
CA ASN A 194 -5.12 -14.14 -7.48
C ASN A 194 -4.30 -13.79 -6.22
N SER A 195 -4.27 -12.51 -5.83
CA SER A 195 -3.46 -12.03 -4.73
C SER A 195 -4.14 -12.22 -3.38
N SER A 196 -3.35 -12.58 -2.36
CA SER A 196 -3.81 -12.59 -0.97
C SER A 196 -3.76 -11.20 -0.39
N LEU A 197 -4.91 -10.52 -0.37
CA LEU A 197 -5.01 -9.13 0.08
C LEU A 197 -5.36 -9.02 1.56
N PHE A 198 -4.88 -7.95 2.19
CA PHE A 198 -5.25 -7.56 3.53
C PHE A 198 -5.37 -6.04 3.62
N VAL A 199 -6.16 -5.59 4.59
CA VAL A 199 -6.24 -4.18 4.97
C VAL A 199 -5.83 -4.02 6.42
N SER A 200 -5.20 -2.89 6.74
CA SER A 200 -4.79 -2.54 8.10
C SER A 200 -5.21 -1.11 8.46
N GLY A 201 -5.72 -0.91 9.68
CA GLY A 201 -6.27 0.38 10.12
C GLY A 201 -6.71 0.42 11.58
N TYR A 202 -7.19 1.58 12.03
CA TYR A 202 -7.66 1.83 13.40
C TYR A 202 -9.15 2.22 13.46
N GLY A 203 -9.90 2.07 12.38
CA GLY A 203 -11.30 2.44 12.29
C GLY A 203 -12.15 1.77 13.38
N ILE A 204 -13.36 2.30 13.54
CA ILE A 204 -14.36 1.71 14.43
C ILE A 204 -14.68 0.30 13.95
N LYS A 205 -14.98 -0.63 14.87
CA LYS A 205 -15.09 -2.05 14.49
C LYS A 205 -16.44 -2.38 13.87
N HIS A 206 -17.52 -1.81 14.39
CA HIS A 206 -18.87 -2.19 13.94
C HIS A 206 -19.86 -1.03 13.83
N THR A 207 -19.91 -0.13 14.81
CA THR A 207 -20.95 0.93 14.88
C THR A 207 -20.35 2.29 15.24
N LEU A 208 -21.02 3.38 14.83
CA LEU A 208 -20.60 4.76 15.13
C LEU A 208 -20.52 5.08 16.63
N ILE A 209 -21.12 4.26 17.49
CA ILE A 209 -21.09 4.42 18.94
C ILE A 209 -19.73 3.93 19.50
N GLU A 210 -19.04 3.07 18.76
CA GLU A 210 -17.72 2.59 19.13
C GLU A 210 -16.62 3.61 18.80
N ARG A 211 -15.59 3.64 19.64
CA ARG A 211 -14.38 4.44 19.36
C ARG A 211 -13.48 3.69 18.39
N ALA A 212 -12.70 4.45 17.63
CA ALA A 212 -11.57 3.93 16.85
C ALA A 212 -10.71 2.98 17.70
N SER A 213 -10.25 1.88 17.13
CA SER A 213 -9.47 0.87 17.85
C SER A 213 -8.24 1.50 18.50
N PRO A 214 -7.93 1.21 19.78
CA PRO A 214 -6.72 1.70 20.43
C PRO A 214 -5.44 1.09 19.83
N VAL A 215 -5.56 -0.05 19.15
CA VAL A 215 -4.47 -0.81 18.55
C VAL A 215 -4.71 -1.01 17.05
N LEU A 216 -3.63 -1.08 16.27
CA LEU A 216 -3.70 -1.35 14.84
C LEU A 216 -4.32 -2.72 14.59
N LEU A 217 -5.32 -2.77 13.71
CA LEU A 217 -6.01 -3.99 13.31
C LEU A 217 -5.63 -4.36 11.88
N LYS A 218 -5.83 -5.64 11.55
CA LYS A 218 -5.64 -6.20 10.22
C LYS A 218 -6.68 -7.27 9.92
N THR A 219 -7.08 -7.36 8.66
CA THR A 219 -7.94 -8.46 8.20
C THR A 219 -7.69 -8.81 6.74
N ARG A 220 -8.01 -10.06 6.38
CA ARG A 220 -7.95 -10.53 5.00
C ARG A 220 -9.15 -9.99 4.23
N ILE A 221 -8.88 -9.53 3.02
CA ILE A 221 -9.87 -8.97 2.10
C ILE A 221 -9.82 -9.75 0.79
N GLU A 222 -10.97 -9.91 0.16
CA GLU A 222 -11.11 -10.49 -1.17
C GLU A 222 -11.71 -9.43 -2.10
N LEU A 223 -11.18 -9.36 -3.32
CA LEU A 223 -11.83 -8.57 -4.37
C LEU A 223 -13.23 -9.12 -4.62
N LYS A 224 -14.17 -8.21 -4.90
CA LYS A 224 -15.54 -8.55 -5.21
C LYS A 224 -15.86 -8.00 -6.59
N ASN A 225 -16.48 -8.85 -7.40
CA ASN A 225 -17.19 -8.43 -8.59
C ASN A 225 -18.40 -7.59 -8.18
N LYS A 226 -18.84 -6.68 -9.05
CA LYS A 226 -19.92 -5.74 -8.76
C LYS A 226 -21.16 -6.52 -8.29
N ILE A 227 -21.70 -6.16 -7.12
CA ILE A 227 -22.96 -6.74 -6.65
C ILE A 227 -24.08 -6.08 -7.44
N ASN A 228 -24.45 -6.67 -8.58
CA ASN A 228 -25.81 -6.61 -9.08
C ASN A 228 -26.48 -7.94 -8.71
N SER A 229 -27.73 -7.90 -8.25
CA SER A 229 -28.44 -9.02 -7.62
C SER A 229 -28.66 -10.25 -8.53
N THR A 230 -28.12 -10.29 -9.74
CA THR A 230 -28.39 -11.36 -10.71
C THR A 230 -27.23 -11.72 -11.65
N THR A 231 -26.12 -10.97 -11.70
CA THR A 231 -24.99 -11.29 -12.60
C THR A 231 -23.64 -10.88 -11.98
N LEU A 232 -22.68 -11.79 -12.05
CA LEU A 232 -21.26 -11.53 -11.76
C LEU A 232 -20.70 -10.66 -12.91
N GLU A 233 -20.81 -9.33 -12.81
CA GLU A 233 -20.08 -8.43 -13.70
C GLU A 233 -18.61 -8.34 -13.26
N GLU A 234 -17.71 -8.50 -14.23
CA GLU A 234 -16.25 -8.34 -14.09
C GLU A 234 -15.88 -7.09 -13.28
N ILE A 235 -14.75 -7.17 -12.56
CA ILE A 235 -14.11 -6.03 -11.90
C ILE A 235 -13.99 -4.92 -12.94
N PRO A 236 -14.63 -3.74 -12.78
CA PRO A 236 -14.53 -2.71 -13.80
C PRO A 236 -13.07 -2.34 -14.04
N ASP A 237 -12.66 -2.29 -15.31
CA ASP A 237 -11.41 -1.68 -15.79
C ASP A 237 -11.43 -0.18 -15.52
N GLY A 238 -11.28 0.18 -14.25
CA GLY A 238 -11.52 1.54 -13.78
C GLY A 238 -10.70 1.91 -12.56
N PRO A 239 -10.74 3.21 -12.19
CA PRO A 239 -9.93 3.81 -11.12
C PRO A 239 -10.21 3.27 -9.72
N MET A 240 -11.16 2.36 -9.57
CA MET A 240 -11.64 1.84 -8.29
C MET A 240 -11.89 0.33 -8.34
N PHE A 241 -11.75 -0.32 -7.19
CA PHE A 241 -12.15 -1.72 -6.95
C PHE A 241 -13.19 -1.81 -5.85
N LEU A 242 -13.97 -2.89 -5.86
CA LEU A 242 -14.76 -3.32 -4.72
C LEU A 242 -14.06 -4.47 -4.01
N ALA A 243 -13.99 -4.42 -2.68
CA ALA A 243 -13.42 -5.52 -1.90
C ALA A 243 -14.11 -5.66 -0.53
N ALA A 244 -14.21 -6.89 -0.04
CA ALA A 244 -14.83 -7.23 1.24
C ALA A 244 -14.10 -8.38 1.91
N GLY A 245 -14.13 -8.43 3.25
CA GLY A 245 -13.68 -9.59 4.02
C GLY A 245 -14.54 -10.82 3.78
N SER A 246 -14.04 -11.99 4.18
CA SER A 246 -14.71 -13.26 3.93
C SER A 246 -16.12 -13.34 4.55
N VAL A 247 -16.98 -14.14 3.91
CA VAL A 247 -18.44 -14.23 4.13
C VAL A 247 -18.82 -14.60 5.58
N GLN A 248 -17.92 -15.23 6.34
CA GLN A 248 -18.11 -15.47 7.77
C GLN A 248 -17.68 -14.23 8.59
N GLY A 249 -18.62 -13.30 8.72
CA GLY A 249 -18.48 -12.14 9.61
C GLY A 249 -18.10 -10.84 8.92
N MET A 250 -18.11 -10.81 7.57
CA MET A 250 -18.23 -9.61 6.73
C MET A 250 -17.41 -8.45 7.31
N LYS A 251 -16.08 -8.47 7.13
CA LYS A 251 -15.18 -7.45 7.70
C LYS A 251 -14.78 -6.46 6.61
N ALA A 252 -14.87 -5.17 6.89
CA ALA A 252 -14.53 -4.14 5.93
C ALA A 252 -13.88 -2.95 6.66
N PRO A 253 -13.08 -2.13 5.96
CA PRO A 253 -12.73 -0.81 6.46
C PRO A 253 -13.97 -0.05 6.92
N CYS A 254 -13.80 0.74 7.96
CA CYS A 254 -14.90 1.50 8.53
C CYS A 254 -14.54 2.99 8.67
N VAL A 255 -15.41 3.72 9.36
CA VAL A 255 -15.17 5.12 9.73
C VAL A 255 -13.82 5.24 10.44
N GLY A 256 -12.97 6.09 9.88
CA GLY A 256 -11.58 6.29 10.30
C GLY A 256 -10.55 5.55 9.44
N ASP A 257 -10.93 4.51 8.69
CA ASP A 257 -10.02 3.77 7.80
C ASP A 257 -9.88 4.36 6.40
N ALA A 258 -10.47 5.52 6.13
CA ALA A 258 -10.24 6.23 4.86
C ALA A 258 -8.73 6.46 4.65
N GLY A 259 -8.19 6.06 3.50
CA GLY A 259 -6.76 6.06 3.20
C GLY A 259 -5.99 4.82 3.65
N ALA A 260 -6.64 3.84 4.31
CA ALA A 260 -5.99 2.62 4.73
C ALA A 260 -5.54 1.77 3.52
N PRO A 261 -4.32 1.21 3.55
CA PRO A 261 -3.81 0.41 2.45
C PRO A 261 -4.52 -0.94 2.37
N LEU A 262 -5.03 -1.24 1.18
CA LEU A 262 -5.23 -2.61 0.72
C LEU A 262 -3.91 -3.08 0.09
N ALA A 263 -3.30 -4.12 0.64
CA ALA A 263 -1.97 -4.54 0.26
C ALA A 263 -1.84 -6.06 0.19
N MET A 264 -0.74 -6.49 -0.44
CA MET A 264 -0.25 -7.87 -0.43
C MET A 264 1.22 -7.88 0.00
N ALA A 265 1.70 -8.99 0.55
CA ALA A 265 3.13 -9.17 0.76
C ALA A 265 3.84 -9.50 -0.54
N ALA A 266 4.99 -8.87 -0.77
CA ALA A 266 5.85 -9.12 -1.92
C ALA A 266 7.30 -8.74 -1.56
N ASN A 267 8.25 -9.64 -1.82
CA ASN A 267 9.69 -9.34 -1.79
C ASN A 267 10.17 -8.59 -0.54
N CYS A 268 9.96 -9.16 0.64
CA CYS A 268 10.27 -8.54 1.93
C CYS A 268 9.66 -7.13 2.12
N ASN A 269 8.54 -6.83 1.45
CA ASN A 269 7.80 -5.61 1.67
C ASN A 269 6.29 -5.85 1.46
N HIS A 270 5.52 -4.78 1.61
CA HIS A 270 4.10 -4.75 1.26
C HIS A 270 3.94 -3.96 -0.03
N LYS A 271 3.14 -4.50 -0.96
CA LYS A 271 2.77 -3.85 -2.21
C LYS A 271 1.33 -3.35 -2.06
N VAL A 272 1.13 -2.04 -2.06
CA VAL A 272 -0.20 -1.42 -1.95
C VAL A 272 -0.89 -1.49 -3.30
N VAL A 273 -2.05 -2.14 -3.31
CA VAL A 273 -2.89 -2.33 -4.50
C VAL A 273 -4.04 -1.33 -4.53
N GLY A 274 -4.49 -0.85 -3.37
CA GLY A 274 -5.58 0.09 -3.27
C GLY A 274 -5.59 0.88 -1.96
N LEU A 275 -6.40 1.93 -1.91
CA LEU A 275 -6.62 2.77 -0.73
C LEU A 275 -8.11 2.78 -0.40
N ALA A 276 -8.48 2.47 0.84
CA ALA A 276 -9.88 2.52 1.25
C ALA A 276 -10.44 3.94 1.08
N SER A 277 -11.47 4.11 0.26
CA SER A 277 -12.10 5.41 -0.04
C SER A 277 -13.43 5.52 0.72
N SER A 278 -14.48 4.89 0.21
CA SER A 278 -15.79 4.81 0.88
C SER A 278 -16.12 3.37 1.27
N GLY A 279 -16.72 3.18 2.44
CA GLY A 279 -17.70 2.11 2.59
C GLY A 279 -19.02 2.59 1.99
N ARG A 280 -19.79 1.74 1.31
CA ARG A 280 -21.19 2.09 1.01
C ARG A 280 -21.94 2.20 2.33
N ILE A 281 -22.08 3.43 2.81
CA ILE A 281 -22.85 3.76 4.01
C ILE A 281 -24.32 3.73 3.58
N GLY A 282 -25.01 2.64 3.88
CA GLY A 282 -26.47 2.69 4.01
C GLY A 282 -26.86 3.58 5.20
N SER A 283 -28.16 3.82 5.38
CA SER A 283 -28.71 4.63 6.49
C SER A 283 -28.31 4.16 7.91
N GLU A 284 -27.66 3.00 8.01
CA GLU A 284 -27.00 2.47 9.20
C GLU A 284 -25.52 2.25 8.88
N VAL A 285 -24.60 2.87 9.62
CA VAL A 285 -23.15 2.60 9.52
C VAL A 285 -22.88 1.22 10.12
N LEU A 286 -23.08 0.20 9.28
CA LEU A 286 -22.74 -1.19 9.55
C LEU A 286 -21.55 -1.55 8.67
N CYS A 287 -20.37 -1.13 9.09
CA CYS A 287 -19.10 -1.44 8.42
C CYS A 287 -18.82 -2.93 8.51
N ALA A 288 -19.32 -3.64 7.52
CA ALA A 288 -19.31 -5.09 7.44
C ALA A 288 -20.23 -5.53 6.30
N ARG A 289 -21.40 -4.88 6.20
CA ARG A 289 -22.53 -5.40 5.42
C ARG A 289 -22.36 -5.29 3.91
N TYR A 290 -21.49 -4.40 3.46
CA TYR A 290 -21.27 -4.12 2.04
C TYR A 290 -19.76 -4.09 1.73
N PRO A 291 -19.36 -4.46 0.50
CA PRO A 291 -18.01 -4.20 0.03
C PRO A 291 -17.66 -2.72 0.15
N SER A 292 -16.38 -2.45 0.40
CA SER A 292 -15.83 -1.10 0.37
C SER A 292 -15.22 -0.82 -0.99
N ASP A 293 -15.27 0.45 -1.36
CA ASP A 293 -14.61 1.01 -2.52
C ASP A 293 -13.15 1.34 -2.18
N TYR A 294 -12.25 0.96 -3.09
CA TYR A 294 -10.84 1.27 -2.98
C TYR A 294 -10.36 1.99 -4.23
N ALA A 295 -9.63 3.10 -4.08
CA ALA A 295 -8.92 3.71 -5.21
C ALA A 295 -7.80 2.77 -5.68
N ARG A 296 -7.80 2.39 -6.96
CA ARG A 296 -6.86 1.45 -7.59
C ARG A 296 -5.50 2.12 -7.80
N VAL A 297 -4.48 1.75 -7.03
CA VAL A 297 -3.15 2.40 -7.07
C VAL A 297 -2.52 2.34 -8.46
N SER A 298 -2.66 1.24 -9.19
CA SER A 298 -2.07 1.08 -10.53
C SER A 298 -2.55 2.12 -11.54
N ASN A 299 -3.75 2.68 -11.36
CA ASN A 299 -4.28 3.75 -12.23
C ASN A 299 -3.62 5.12 -12.01
N TYR A 300 -2.91 5.31 -10.90
CA TYR A 300 -2.35 6.62 -10.54
C TYR A 300 -0.82 6.61 -10.50
N ILE A 301 -0.17 5.53 -10.95
CA ILE A 301 1.29 5.39 -10.86
C ILE A 301 2.01 6.53 -11.57
N GLU A 302 1.63 6.89 -12.80
CA GLU A 302 2.29 8.00 -13.51
C GLU A 302 2.19 9.32 -12.73
N TRP A 303 1.02 9.64 -12.19
CA TRP A 303 0.80 10.82 -11.36
C TRP A 303 1.63 10.78 -10.07
N ILE A 304 1.66 9.63 -9.39
CA ILE A 304 2.44 9.44 -8.15
C ILE A 304 3.93 9.61 -8.42
N GLU A 305 4.46 8.93 -9.45
CA GLU A 305 5.88 8.96 -9.76
C GLU A 305 6.35 10.37 -10.14
N ASN A 306 5.52 11.16 -10.82
CA ASN A 306 5.87 12.53 -11.21
C ASN A 306 5.98 13.50 -10.02
N ILE A 307 5.31 13.22 -8.91
CA ILE A 307 5.34 14.06 -7.69
C ILE A 307 6.36 13.53 -6.68
N VAL A 308 6.35 12.21 -6.43
CA VAL A 308 7.14 11.59 -5.36
C VAL A 308 8.60 11.38 -5.79
N TRP A 309 8.83 11.03 -7.05
CA TRP A 309 10.16 10.77 -7.61
C TRP A 309 10.32 11.49 -8.95
N PRO A 310 10.28 12.84 -8.97
CA PRO A 310 10.44 13.59 -10.21
C PRO A 310 11.79 13.28 -10.85
N ASN A 311 11.84 13.33 -12.18
CA ASN A 311 13.12 13.24 -12.87
C ASN A 311 14.02 14.42 -12.43
N PRO A 312 15.34 14.25 -12.32
CA PRO A 312 16.27 15.30 -11.88
C PRO A 312 16.35 16.58 -12.75
N THR A 313 15.45 16.77 -13.72
CA THR A 313 15.55 17.80 -14.76
C THR A 313 14.29 18.65 -14.93
N ASN A 314 13.41 18.75 -13.93
CA ASN A 314 12.33 19.75 -13.90
C ASN A 314 12.45 20.65 -12.68
#